data_AF-A0A2M7CJS3-F1
#
_entry.id   AF-A0A2M7CJS3-F1
#
_cell.length_a   1.000
_cell.length_b   1.000
_cell.length_c   1.000
_cell.angle_alpha   90.00
_cell.angle_beta   90.00
_cell.angle_gamma   90.00
#
_symmetry.space_group_name_H-M   'P 1'
#
loop_
_entity.id
_entity.type
_entity.pdbx_description
1 polymer ?
#
loop_
_entity_poly.entity_id
_entity_poly.type
_entity_poly.pdbx_seq_one_letter_code
_entity_poly.pdbx_strand_id
1 'polypeptide(L)'
;ALDADGDSKLSDSEIVLDTEAKQNLIAGKLESLGLNNVRIYGQVQPYSINHNVVDSKFATRDCAACHNTDSRVTAPILLADSGPAGVTPEFAQGTNVTATGNIVSENGALYYDPANEKDKTYIFGHNRVAWIDWFGALLFLGTVAGVAVHSTLRYILARRHGKRTVETKPVYMYEVYERFWHWLQTIAIVVLLMTGLVIHRPDLFGAFSFRHIVTIHNVLAALLAINALVSILWHLISGEIQQYIPHPYGFIDQAITQAKYYLQGVFRHEPHPFDKTKERKFNPLQKITYLGLLGVLLPLQGITGMMMWMVQKIPSIQAWFGGLPFLAPMHTLMAWLFATFIVGHVYLTTIAGPEPLDSIQAMVTGWEDMEAKEQ
;
A
#
# COMPACT_ATOMS: atom_id res chain seq x y z
N ALA A 1 41.39 -35.74 18.65
CA ALA A 1 40.92 -34.33 18.55
C ALA A 1 40.35 -34.08 17.16
N LEU A 2 41.10 -34.39 16.10
CA LEU A 2 40.52 -34.56 14.77
C LEU A 2 39.96 -35.98 14.61
N ASP A 3 40.73 -37.00 14.96
CA ASP A 3 40.24 -38.39 15.09
C ASP A 3 39.35 -38.49 16.34
N ALA A 4 38.03 -38.53 16.12
CA ALA A 4 36.99 -38.57 17.13
C ALA A 4 36.44 -40.00 17.30
N ASP A 5 36.45 -40.81 16.24
CA ASP A 5 36.00 -42.20 16.27
C ASP A 5 37.12 -43.21 16.61
N GLY A 6 38.38 -42.77 16.61
CA GLY A 6 39.54 -43.55 17.00
C GLY A 6 40.02 -44.55 15.94
N ASP A 7 39.54 -44.43 14.69
CA ASP A 7 39.84 -45.40 13.63
C ASP A 7 41.20 -45.17 12.94
N SER A 8 41.95 -44.15 13.40
CA SER A 8 43.24 -43.71 12.84
C SER A 8 43.19 -43.26 11.38
N LYS A 9 42.00 -42.98 10.86
CA LYS A 9 41.73 -42.28 9.60
C LYS A 9 41.02 -40.98 9.94
N LEU A 10 40.97 -40.08 8.95
CA LEU A 10 40.26 -38.83 9.10
C LEU A 10 39.11 -38.83 8.11
N SER A 11 37.89 -38.73 8.62
CA SER A 11 36.67 -38.53 7.83
C SER A 11 36.47 -37.06 7.45
N ASP A 12 35.61 -36.80 6.47
CA ASP A 12 35.26 -35.44 6.04
C ASP A 12 34.66 -34.60 7.17
N SER A 13 33.97 -35.22 8.13
CA SER A 13 33.42 -34.54 9.31
C SER A 13 34.47 -34.18 10.36
N GLU A 14 35.55 -34.95 10.41
CA GLU A 14 36.60 -34.81 11.42
C GLU A 14 37.63 -33.75 11.04
N ILE A 15 37.84 -33.52 9.75
CA ILE A 15 38.76 -32.50 9.22
C ILE A 15 38.25 -31.06 9.36
N VAL A 16 36.97 -30.88 9.71
CA VAL A 16 36.39 -29.55 9.93
C VAL A 16 36.90 -28.98 11.26
N LEU A 17 37.44 -27.75 11.22
CA LEU A 17 37.96 -27.02 12.39
C LEU A 17 36.86 -26.29 13.19
N ASP A 18 35.81 -27.04 13.51
CA ASP A 18 34.57 -26.61 14.18
C ASP A 18 34.71 -26.39 15.70
N THR A 19 35.86 -26.70 16.28
CA THR A 19 36.13 -26.53 17.72
C THR A 19 37.49 -25.87 17.95
N GLU A 20 37.59 -25.09 19.04
CA GLU A 20 38.86 -24.46 19.46
C GLU A 20 39.97 -25.50 19.66
N ALA A 21 39.64 -26.70 20.15
CA ALA A 21 40.60 -27.78 20.34
C ALA A 21 41.23 -28.26 19.02
N LYS A 22 40.42 -28.41 17.97
CA LYS A 22 40.92 -28.76 16.63
C LYS A 22 41.75 -27.62 16.03
N GLN A 23 41.32 -26.36 16.22
CA GLN A 23 42.06 -25.19 15.75
C GLN A 23 43.43 -25.06 16.43
N ASN A 24 43.48 -25.16 17.76
CA ASN A 24 44.72 -25.06 18.53
C ASN A 24 45.70 -26.18 18.21
N LEU A 25 45.20 -27.40 17.96
CA LEU A 25 46.04 -28.52 17.52
C LEU A 25 46.77 -28.21 16.20
N ILE A 26 46.04 -27.68 15.21
CA ILE A 26 46.62 -27.32 13.92
C ILE A 26 47.55 -26.12 14.05
N ALA A 27 47.14 -25.08 14.80
CA ALA A 27 47.96 -23.90 15.03
C ALA A 27 49.31 -24.26 15.65
N GLY A 28 49.33 -25.04 16.74
CA GLY A 28 50.56 -25.47 17.39
C GLY A 28 51.48 -26.32 16.50
N LYS A 29 50.90 -27.15 15.61
CA LYS A 29 51.69 -27.89 14.62
C LYS A 29 52.35 -26.94 13.61
N LEU A 30 51.61 -25.96 13.09
CA LEU A 30 52.15 -24.98 12.14
C LEU A 30 53.23 -24.09 12.77
N GLU A 31 53.03 -23.69 14.03
CA GLU A 31 54.03 -22.94 14.80
C GLU A 31 55.31 -23.74 15.04
N SER A 32 55.20 -25.05 15.30
CA SER A 32 56.38 -25.93 15.45
C SER A 32 57.22 -26.04 14.17
N LEU A 33 56.63 -25.76 13.01
CA LEU A 33 57.33 -25.69 11.71
C LEU A 33 57.96 -24.32 11.43
N GLY A 34 57.89 -23.39 12.39
CA GLY A 34 58.48 -22.05 12.30
C GLY A 34 57.56 -20.99 11.68
N LEU A 35 56.26 -21.27 11.51
CA LEU A 35 55.29 -20.28 11.06
C LEU A 35 54.85 -19.40 12.24
N ASN A 36 54.83 -18.09 12.03
CA ASN A 36 54.40 -17.12 13.04
C ASN A 36 53.01 -16.57 12.70
N ASN A 37 52.25 -16.18 13.73
CA ASN A 37 50.92 -15.54 13.59
C ASN A 37 49.89 -16.42 12.85
N VAL A 38 49.79 -17.69 13.26
CA VAL A 38 48.85 -18.64 12.67
C VAL A 38 47.43 -18.27 13.08
N ARG A 39 46.60 -17.93 12.09
CA ARG A 39 45.19 -17.59 12.29
C ARG A 39 44.36 -18.09 11.12
N ILE A 40 43.11 -18.42 11.40
CA ILE A 40 42.14 -18.75 10.37
C ILE A 40 41.48 -17.44 9.93
N TYR A 41 41.49 -17.19 8.63
CA TYR A 41 40.80 -16.06 8.02
C TYR A 41 39.89 -16.60 6.91
N GLY A 42 38.61 -16.29 7.01
CA GLY A 42 37.62 -16.65 6.00
C GLY A 42 37.30 -15.44 5.12
N GLN A 43 37.10 -15.69 3.83
CA GLN A 43 36.71 -14.65 2.89
C GLN A 43 35.58 -15.14 1.98
N VAL A 44 34.57 -14.30 1.79
CA VAL A 44 33.50 -14.51 0.80
C VAL A 44 33.73 -13.57 -0.37
N GLN A 45 33.95 -14.14 -1.55
CA GLN A 45 34.14 -13.35 -2.77
C GLN A 45 32.89 -13.42 -3.65
N PRO A 46 32.10 -12.33 -3.74
CA PRO A 46 30.98 -12.28 -4.66
C PRO A 46 31.48 -12.13 -6.10
N TYR A 47 30.91 -12.93 -7.01
CA TYR A 47 31.18 -12.84 -8.45
C TYR A 47 29.95 -12.32 -9.18
N SER A 48 30.14 -11.37 -10.09
CA SER A 48 29.04 -10.92 -10.96
C SER A 48 28.70 -12.01 -11.96
N ILE A 49 27.48 -12.52 -11.89
CA ILE A 49 26.92 -13.39 -12.92
C ILE A 49 26.23 -12.47 -13.94
N ASN A 50 26.97 -12.11 -14.99
CA ASN A 50 26.39 -11.37 -16.11
C ASN A 50 25.69 -12.36 -17.05
N HIS A 51 24.44 -12.71 -16.74
CA HIS A 51 23.57 -13.33 -17.75
C HIS A 51 22.96 -12.23 -18.63
N ASN A 52 22.99 -12.44 -19.95
CA ASN A 52 22.18 -11.64 -20.88
C ASN A 52 20.73 -11.64 -20.39
N VAL A 53 20.06 -10.49 -20.41
CA VAL A 53 18.63 -10.38 -20.06
C VAL A 53 17.88 -11.32 -20.98
N VAL A 54 17.54 -12.50 -20.45
CA VAL A 54 16.80 -13.51 -21.19
C VAL A 54 15.45 -12.89 -21.53
N ASP A 55 14.99 -13.07 -22.77
CA ASP A 55 13.66 -12.64 -23.19
C ASP A 55 12.63 -13.13 -22.15
N SER A 56 11.60 -12.31 -21.87
CA SER A 56 10.43 -12.62 -21.05
C SER A 56 9.87 -14.05 -21.19
N LYS A 57 10.13 -14.72 -22.31
CA LYS A 57 9.83 -16.14 -22.56
C LYS A 57 10.54 -17.12 -21.62
N PHE A 58 11.76 -16.81 -21.18
CA PHE A 58 12.59 -17.68 -20.32
C PHE A 58 12.62 -17.24 -18.86
N ALA A 59 12.10 -16.03 -18.55
CA ALA A 59 11.92 -15.59 -17.19
C ALA A 59 10.87 -16.45 -16.47
N THR A 60 11.10 -16.76 -15.19
CA THR A 60 10.10 -17.46 -14.38
C THR A 60 8.79 -16.68 -14.37
N ARG A 61 7.69 -17.40 -14.59
CA ARG A 61 6.33 -16.85 -14.56
C ARG A 61 5.67 -16.95 -13.20
N ASP A 62 6.36 -17.59 -12.26
CA ASP A 62 5.97 -17.66 -10.86
C ASP A 62 6.50 -16.44 -10.12
N CYS A 63 5.63 -15.45 -9.93
CA CYS A 63 5.98 -14.24 -9.19
C CYS A 63 6.35 -14.54 -7.72
N ALA A 64 5.83 -15.62 -7.13
CA ALA A 64 6.14 -15.97 -5.73
C ALA A 64 7.63 -16.31 -5.54
N ALA A 65 8.29 -16.82 -6.58
CA ALA A 65 9.72 -17.14 -6.55
C ALA A 65 10.62 -15.93 -6.26
N CYS A 66 10.13 -14.70 -6.47
CA CYS A 66 10.86 -13.45 -6.21
C CYS A 66 10.15 -12.47 -5.26
N HIS A 67 8.83 -12.59 -5.08
CA HIS A 67 8.04 -11.63 -4.28
C HIS A 67 7.57 -12.16 -2.92
N ASN A 68 7.75 -13.47 -2.66
CA ASN A 68 7.43 -14.03 -1.36
C ASN A 68 8.51 -13.71 -0.31
N THR A 69 8.16 -13.86 0.97
CA THR A 69 9.09 -13.65 2.09
C THR A 69 10.25 -14.65 2.09
N ASP A 70 10.01 -15.89 1.67
CA ASP A 70 11.03 -16.93 1.54
C ASP A 70 11.48 -17.10 0.09
N SER A 71 11.61 -15.99 -0.65
CA SER A 71 11.92 -16.03 -2.08
C SER A 71 13.42 -16.09 -2.35
N ARG A 72 13.81 -16.35 -3.60
CA ARG A 72 15.23 -16.45 -3.99
C ARG A 72 16.04 -15.18 -3.77
N VAL A 73 15.38 -14.04 -3.60
CA VAL A 73 16.01 -12.73 -3.40
C VAL A 73 16.08 -12.32 -1.92
N THR A 74 15.41 -13.05 -1.03
CA THR A 74 15.28 -12.69 0.39
C THR A 74 15.69 -13.83 1.32
N ALA A 75 15.61 -15.08 0.88
CA ALA A 75 16.02 -16.24 1.66
C ALA A 75 17.53 -16.25 1.91
N PRO A 76 17.97 -16.66 3.11
CA PRO A 76 19.38 -16.89 3.39
C PRO A 76 20.00 -17.91 2.42
N ILE A 77 21.17 -17.57 1.89
CA ILE A 77 21.91 -18.44 0.97
C ILE A 77 22.97 -19.17 1.77
N LEU A 78 22.91 -20.50 1.77
CA LEU A 78 23.94 -21.33 2.36
C LEU A 78 25.28 -21.11 1.63
N LEU A 79 26.30 -20.67 2.37
CA LEU A 79 27.67 -20.48 1.87
C LEU A 79 28.55 -21.69 2.14
N ALA A 80 28.42 -22.27 3.34
CA ALA A 80 29.14 -23.48 3.76
C ALA A 80 28.35 -24.24 4.81
N ASP A 81 28.28 -25.57 4.69
CA ASP A 81 27.62 -26.46 5.67
C ASP A 81 28.29 -26.45 7.04
N SER A 82 29.58 -26.09 7.10
CA SER A 82 30.35 -26.02 8.33
C SER A 82 31.49 -25.01 8.20
N GLY A 83 31.56 -24.06 9.13
CA GLY A 83 32.62 -23.06 9.24
C GLY A 83 33.58 -23.34 10.40
N PRO A 84 34.78 -22.72 10.40
CA PRO A 84 35.66 -22.77 11.56
C PRO A 84 34.99 -22.12 12.78
N ALA A 85 35.11 -22.75 13.95
CA ALA A 85 34.57 -22.22 15.20
C ALA A 85 34.96 -20.74 15.42
N GLY A 86 33.96 -19.88 15.64
CA GLY A 86 34.17 -18.47 15.99
C GLY A 86 34.71 -17.58 14.86
N VAL A 87 34.91 -18.09 13.64
CA VAL A 87 35.42 -17.31 12.50
C VAL A 87 34.27 -16.96 11.56
N THR A 88 33.87 -15.70 11.56
CA THR A 88 32.94 -15.17 10.55
C THR A 88 33.75 -14.63 9.38
N PRO A 89 33.55 -15.11 8.14
CA PRO A 89 34.31 -14.63 7.01
C PRO A 89 33.92 -13.20 6.62
N GLU A 90 34.87 -12.45 6.08
CA GLU A 90 34.64 -11.08 5.59
C GLU A 90 34.46 -11.06 4.08
N PHE A 91 33.76 -10.05 3.56
CA PHE A 91 33.66 -9.88 2.10
C PHE A 91 35.01 -9.47 1.51
N ALA A 92 35.34 -10.03 0.35
CA ALA A 92 36.52 -9.65 -0.39
C ALA A 92 36.49 -8.18 -0.80
N GLN A 93 37.58 -7.45 -0.54
CA GLN A 93 37.75 -6.08 -1.01
C GLN A 93 38.21 -6.05 -2.47
N GLY A 94 37.87 -4.99 -3.20
CA GLY A 94 38.28 -4.81 -4.60
C GLY A 94 37.52 -5.68 -5.61
N THR A 95 36.35 -6.22 -5.23
CA THR A 95 35.45 -6.93 -6.14
C THR A 95 34.60 -5.97 -6.96
N ASN A 96 34.10 -6.44 -8.11
CA ASN A 96 33.16 -5.70 -8.95
C ASN A 96 31.69 -5.81 -8.49
N VAL A 97 31.44 -6.51 -7.38
CA VAL A 97 30.13 -6.69 -6.76
C VAL A 97 30.19 -6.17 -5.34
N THR A 98 29.21 -5.35 -4.98
CA THR A 98 28.99 -4.87 -3.61
C THR A 98 27.98 -5.79 -2.95
N ALA A 99 28.40 -6.55 -1.94
CA ALA A 99 27.50 -7.29 -1.07
C ALA A 99 27.03 -6.37 0.06
N THR A 100 25.72 -6.26 0.25
CA THR A 100 25.12 -5.40 1.27
C THR A 100 24.50 -6.19 2.43
N GLY A 101 24.29 -7.50 2.24
CA GLY A 101 23.84 -8.45 3.24
C GLY A 101 24.84 -8.73 4.35
N ASN A 102 24.43 -9.56 5.29
CA ASN A 102 25.25 -9.99 6.42
C ASN A 102 25.63 -11.46 6.27
N ILE A 103 26.77 -11.86 6.81
CA ILE A 103 27.12 -13.27 6.93
C ILE A 103 26.81 -13.69 8.36
N VAL A 104 25.96 -14.71 8.50
CA VAL A 104 25.49 -15.21 9.80
C VAL A 104 25.92 -16.66 9.93
N SER A 105 26.40 -17.03 11.13
CA SER A 105 26.64 -18.43 11.46
C SER A 105 25.49 -18.96 12.31
N GLU A 106 24.84 -20.03 11.84
CA GLU A 106 23.78 -20.74 12.57
C GLU A 106 24.13 -22.23 12.64
N ASN A 107 24.18 -22.77 13.86
CA ASN A 107 24.49 -24.19 14.12
C ASN A 107 25.79 -24.70 13.44
N GLY A 108 26.78 -23.82 13.27
CA GLY A 108 28.05 -24.15 12.61
C GLY A 108 28.04 -23.96 11.09
N ALA A 109 26.88 -23.86 10.45
CA ALA A 109 26.76 -23.50 9.04
C ALA A 109 26.88 -21.97 8.86
N LEU A 110 27.32 -21.56 7.67
CA LEU A 110 27.47 -20.15 7.29
C LEU A 110 26.44 -19.81 6.22
N TYR A 111 25.68 -18.73 6.46
CA TYR A 111 24.66 -18.22 5.57
C TYR A 111 24.96 -16.76 5.18
N TYR A 112 24.62 -16.41 3.95
CA TYR A 112 24.51 -15.02 3.51
C TYR A 112 23.04 -14.60 3.60
N ASP A 113 22.76 -13.61 4.45
CA ASP A 113 21.44 -13.01 4.61
C ASP A 113 21.35 -11.72 3.77
N PRO A 114 20.58 -11.70 2.67
CA PRO A 114 20.48 -10.55 1.78
C PRO A 114 19.80 -9.34 2.45
N ALA A 115 20.47 -8.18 2.45
CA ALA A 115 19.90 -6.93 2.98
C ALA A 115 19.41 -6.01 1.86
N ASN A 116 18.36 -6.43 1.15
CA ASN A 116 17.80 -5.73 -0.03
C ASN A 116 17.48 -4.24 0.21
N GLU A 117 17.17 -3.86 1.45
CA GLU A 117 16.89 -2.47 1.84
C GLU A 117 18.09 -1.54 1.62
N LYS A 118 19.32 -2.06 1.79
CA LYS A 118 20.56 -1.31 1.55
C LYS A 118 20.85 -1.14 0.05
N ASP A 119 20.26 -1.99 -0.80
CA ASP A 119 20.45 -1.97 -2.26
C ASP A 119 19.53 -0.98 -2.98
N LYS A 120 18.72 -0.19 -2.24
CA LYS A 120 17.68 0.69 -2.80
C LYS A 120 16.70 -0.06 -3.72
N THR A 121 16.58 -1.37 -3.53
CA THR A 121 15.61 -2.20 -4.24
C THR A 121 14.31 -2.20 -3.44
N TYR A 122 13.19 -2.24 -4.15
CA TYR A 122 11.87 -2.36 -3.51
C TYR A 122 11.13 -3.51 -4.18
N ILE A 123 10.94 -4.58 -3.42
CA ILE A 123 10.27 -5.80 -3.83
C ILE A 123 8.84 -5.74 -3.31
N PHE A 124 7.87 -5.67 -4.22
CA PHE A 124 6.44 -5.72 -3.88
C PHE A 124 6.11 -6.95 -3.06
N GLY A 125 5.31 -6.78 -2.00
CA GLY A 125 4.91 -7.84 -1.07
C GLY A 125 5.89 -8.07 0.09
N HIS A 126 7.19 -7.88 -0.17
CA HIS A 126 8.23 -8.01 0.86
C HIS A 126 8.52 -6.67 1.54
N ASN A 127 8.99 -5.67 0.79
CA ASN A 127 9.32 -4.37 1.35
C ASN A 127 8.07 -3.58 1.70
N ARG A 128 7.99 -3.11 2.94
CA ARG A 128 6.85 -2.33 3.44
C ARG A 128 7.32 -1.29 4.43
N VAL A 129 6.68 -0.13 4.40
CA VAL A 129 6.98 0.95 5.35
C VAL A 129 5.98 0.85 6.49
N ALA A 130 6.38 0.19 7.57
CA ALA A 130 5.48 -0.21 8.65
C ALA A 130 4.69 0.96 9.28
N TRP A 131 5.29 2.16 9.36
CA TRP A 131 4.59 3.32 9.93
C TRP A 131 3.42 3.78 9.05
N ILE A 132 3.52 3.65 7.71
CA ILE A 132 2.43 3.99 6.79
C ILE A 132 1.27 3.02 6.96
N ASP A 133 1.57 1.72 7.10
CA ASP A 133 0.56 0.70 7.35
C ASP A 133 -0.15 0.94 8.69
N TRP A 134 0.59 1.23 9.76
CA TRP A 134 0.02 1.53 11.06
C TRP A 134 -0.81 2.81 11.04
N PHE A 135 -0.28 3.89 10.45
CA PHE A 135 -0.99 5.15 10.31
C PHE A 135 -2.29 4.96 9.52
N GLY A 136 -2.21 4.31 8.35
CA GLY A 136 -3.35 4.04 7.49
C GLY A 136 -4.39 3.15 8.16
N ALA A 137 -3.98 2.08 8.83
CA ALA A 137 -4.87 1.17 9.55
C ALA A 137 -5.56 1.87 10.73
N LEU A 138 -4.82 2.65 11.53
CA LEU A 138 -5.39 3.42 12.63
C LEU A 138 -6.38 4.47 12.13
N LEU A 139 -6.07 5.17 11.04
CA LEU A 139 -6.95 6.15 10.43
C LEU A 139 -8.25 5.50 9.92
N PHE A 140 -8.12 4.39 9.19
CA PHE A 140 -9.26 3.66 8.65
C PHE A 140 -10.14 3.08 9.76
N LEU A 141 -9.56 2.32 10.70
CA LEU A 141 -10.29 1.71 11.82
C LEU A 141 -10.88 2.76 12.76
N GLY A 142 -10.16 3.86 12.99
CA GLY A 142 -10.64 5.00 13.76
C GLY A 142 -11.85 5.66 13.10
N THR A 143 -11.85 5.78 11.78
CA THR A 143 -12.99 6.30 11.02
C THR A 143 -14.18 5.35 11.07
N VAL A 144 -13.97 4.05 10.89
CA VAL A 144 -15.03 3.02 11.04
C VAL A 144 -15.63 3.05 12.45
N ALA A 145 -14.79 3.11 13.49
CA ALA A 145 -15.25 3.20 14.87
C ALA A 145 -16.02 4.50 15.14
N GLY A 146 -15.52 5.64 14.65
CA GLY A 146 -16.19 6.93 14.75
C GLY A 146 -17.56 6.93 14.07
N VAL A 147 -17.64 6.38 12.86
CA VAL A 147 -18.89 6.18 12.12
C VAL A 147 -19.84 5.26 12.88
N ALA A 148 -19.37 4.14 13.42
CA ALA A 148 -20.19 3.20 14.16
C ALA A 148 -20.76 3.84 15.44
N VAL A 149 -19.94 4.57 16.20
CA VAL A 149 -20.37 5.31 17.40
C VAL A 149 -21.38 6.39 17.03
N HIS A 150 -21.07 7.22 16.03
CA HIS A 150 -21.96 8.31 15.60
C HIS A 150 -23.30 7.78 15.10
N SER A 151 -23.28 6.73 14.26
CA SER A 151 -24.49 6.06 13.75
C SER A 151 -25.33 5.46 14.88
N THR A 152 -24.69 4.80 15.85
CA THR A 152 -25.38 4.20 17.01
C THR A 152 -26.03 5.26 17.88
N LEU A 153 -25.32 6.35 18.16
CA LEU A 153 -25.87 7.48 18.92
C LEU A 153 -27.07 8.11 18.20
N ARG A 154 -26.96 8.35 16.89
CA ARG A 154 -28.10 8.84 16.08
C ARG A 154 -29.30 7.91 16.17
N TYR A 155 -29.07 6.60 16.03
CA TYR A 155 -30.15 5.61 16.09
C TYR A 155 -30.85 5.59 17.45
N ILE A 156 -30.09 5.63 18.55
CA ILE A 156 -30.64 5.68 19.92
C ILE A 156 -31.43 6.96 20.14
N LEU A 157 -30.90 8.11 19.73
CA LEU A 157 -31.57 9.41 19.92
C LEU A 157 -32.83 9.53 19.05
N ALA A 158 -32.80 9.06 17.81
CA ALA A 158 -33.98 9.02 16.94
C ALA A 158 -35.10 8.15 17.53
N ARG A 159 -34.75 7.00 18.14
CA ARG A 159 -35.72 6.16 18.86
C ARG A 159 -36.31 6.84 20.09
N ARG A 160 -35.56 7.71 20.77
CA ARG A 160 -36.01 8.42 21.98
C ARG A 160 -36.89 9.64 21.68
N HIS A 161 -36.59 10.38 20.62
CA HIS A 161 -37.26 11.64 20.30
C HIS A 161 -38.43 11.53 19.31
N GLY A 162 -38.64 10.34 18.71
CA GLY A 162 -39.67 10.11 17.70
C GLY A 162 -39.27 10.67 16.32
N LYS A 163 -39.78 10.08 15.23
CA LYS A 163 -39.52 10.59 13.88
C LYS A 163 -40.30 11.89 13.66
N ARG A 164 -39.62 12.97 13.26
CA ARG A 164 -40.29 14.13 12.67
C ARG A 164 -40.71 13.77 11.24
N THR A 165 -42.00 13.93 10.93
CA THR A 165 -42.49 13.86 9.56
C THR A 165 -42.33 15.24 8.94
N VAL A 166 -41.28 15.42 8.14
CA VAL A 166 -41.11 16.61 7.31
C VAL A 166 -41.76 16.31 5.95
N GLU A 167 -42.52 17.26 5.41
CA GLU A 167 -43.07 17.11 4.06
C GLU A 167 -41.90 17.12 3.06
N THR A 168 -41.85 16.13 2.17
CA THR A 168 -40.78 16.01 1.16
C THR A 168 -41.32 16.15 -0.25
N LYS A 169 -40.49 16.67 -1.16
CA LYS A 169 -40.77 16.79 -2.60
C LYS A 169 -39.65 16.11 -3.38
N PRO A 170 -39.98 15.24 -4.38
CA PRO A 170 -38.98 14.60 -5.21
C PRO A 170 -38.38 15.61 -6.19
N VAL A 171 -37.05 15.72 -6.19
CA VAL A 171 -36.30 16.60 -7.09
C VAL A 171 -35.31 15.78 -7.91
N TYR A 172 -35.29 15.99 -9.22
CA TYR A 172 -34.32 15.35 -10.11
C TYR A 172 -32.95 16.02 -10.00
N MET A 173 -32.02 15.37 -9.29
CA MET A 173 -30.75 15.94 -8.88
C MET A 173 -29.58 15.50 -9.77
N TYR A 174 -29.56 14.23 -10.18
CA TYR A 174 -28.43 13.62 -10.89
C TYR A 174 -28.85 13.07 -12.24
N GLU A 175 -28.06 13.33 -13.29
CA GLU A 175 -28.31 12.82 -14.63
C GLU A 175 -27.83 11.38 -14.82
N VAL A 176 -28.36 10.67 -15.83
CA VAL A 176 -28.01 9.26 -16.10
C VAL A 176 -26.51 9.09 -16.28
N TYR A 177 -25.87 10.01 -17.02
CA TYR A 177 -24.42 9.99 -17.24
C TYR A 177 -23.64 10.14 -15.93
N GLU A 178 -23.98 11.13 -15.10
CA GLU A 178 -23.34 11.36 -13.80
C GLU A 178 -23.42 10.10 -12.92
N ARG A 179 -24.58 9.43 -12.93
CA ARG A 179 -24.80 8.20 -12.16
C ARG A 179 -23.95 7.04 -12.67
N PHE A 180 -23.98 6.79 -13.97
CA PHE A 180 -23.19 5.73 -14.59
C PHE A 180 -21.69 5.94 -14.32
N TRP A 181 -21.19 7.16 -14.55
CA TRP A 181 -19.80 7.52 -14.33
C TRP A 181 -19.36 7.30 -12.88
N HIS A 182 -20.17 7.75 -11.92
CA HIS A 182 -19.88 7.59 -10.51
C HIS A 182 -19.83 6.12 -10.09
N TRP A 183 -20.82 5.30 -10.50
CA TRP A 183 -20.85 3.88 -10.12
C TRP A 183 -19.72 3.08 -10.77
N LEU A 184 -19.39 3.37 -12.03
CA LEU A 184 -18.23 2.79 -12.70
C LEU A 184 -16.94 3.11 -11.93
N GLN A 185 -16.74 4.38 -11.56
CA GLN A 185 -15.60 4.81 -10.76
C GLN A 185 -15.57 4.16 -9.37
N THR A 186 -16.72 4.09 -8.69
CA THR A 186 -16.85 3.52 -7.34
C THR A 186 -16.45 2.04 -7.35
N ILE A 187 -17.02 1.25 -8.26
CA ILE A 187 -16.71 -0.18 -8.38
C ILE A 187 -15.24 -0.37 -8.73
N ALA A 188 -14.71 0.40 -9.69
CA ALA A 188 -13.30 0.32 -10.06
C ALA A 188 -12.37 0.61 -8.87
N ILE A 189 -12.62 1.68 -8.10
CA ILE A 189 -11.80 2.04 -6.95
C ILE A 189 -11.88 0.97 -5.85
N VAL A 190 -13.07 0.43 -5.54
CA VAL A 190 -13.22 -0.62 -4.53
C VAL A 190 -12.42 -1.87 -4.92
N VAL A 191 -12.52 -2.32 -6.16
CA VAL A 191 -11.77 -3.49 -6.62
C VAL A 191 -10.26 -3.20 -6.70
N LEU A 192 -9.86 -1.97 -7.05
CA LEU A 192 -8.46 -1.54 -7.01
C LEU A 192 -7.89 -1.54 -5.58
N LEU A 193 -8.66 -1.09 -4.59
CA LEU A 193 -8.26 -1.15 -3.18
C LEU A 193 -8.10 -2.60 -2.71
N MET A 194 -9.05 -3.49 -3.07
CA MET A 194 -8.96 -4.91 -2.73
C MET A 194 -7.75 -5.58 -3.37
N THR A 195 -7.57 -5.41 -4.68
CA THR A 195 -6.42 -5.98 -5.40
C THR A 195 -5.10 -5.39 -4.93
N GLY A 196 -5.07 -4.08 -4.63
CA GLY A 196 -3.90 -3.40 -4.06
C GLY A 196 -3.52 -3.95 -2.68
N LEU A 197 -4.52 -4.20 -1.81
CA LEU A 197 -4.28 -4.82 -0.51
C LEU A 197 -3.69 -6.23 -0.63
N VAL A 198 -4.18 -7.03 -1.58
CA VAL A 198 -3.65 -8.36 -1.86
C VAL A 198 -2.21 -8.30 -2.39
N ILE A 199 -1.88 -7.32 -3.23
CA ILE A 199 -0.50 -7.10 -3.73
C ILE A 199 0.42 -6.63 -2.60
N HIS A 200 -0.09 -5.80 -1.69
CA HIS A 200 0.67 -5.24 -0.58
C HIS A 200 0.96 -6.27 0.53
N ARG A 201 0.02 -7.19 0.78
CA ARG A 201 0.13 -8.25 1.80
C ARG A 201 -0.18 -9.63 1.25
N PRO A 202 0.64 -10.16 0.32
CA PRO A 202 0.42 -11.47 -0.27
C PRO A 202 0.46 -12.60 0.78
N ASP A 203 1.18 -12.39 1.88
CA ASP A 203 1.25 -13.29 3.04
C ASP A 203 -0.12 -13.62 3.66
N LEU A 204 -1.04 -12.65 3.67
CA LEU A 204 -2.39 -12.83 4.22
C LEU A 204 -3.37 -13.47 3.21
N PHE A 205 -3.01 -13.46 1.92
CA PHE A 205 -3.93 -13.75 0.81
C PHE A 205 -3.38 -14.86 -0.11
N GLY A 206 -2.76 -15.89 0.47
CA GLY A 206 -2.15 -16.99 -0.29
C GLY A 206 -3.10 -17.79 -1.20
N ALA A 207 -4.42 -17.63 -1.06
CA ALA A 207 -5.40 -18.23 -1.96
C ALA A 207 -5.44 -17.59 -3.36
N PHE A 208 -4.94 -16.36 -3.52
CA PHE A 208 -4.98 -15.64 -4.78
C PHE A 208 -3.66 -15.72 -5.54
N SER A 209 -3.73 -15.92 -6.86
CA SER A 209 -2.53 -15.87 -7.71
C SER A 209 -2.05 -14.43 -7.86
N PHE A 210 -0.86 -14.13 -7.32
CA PHE A 210 -0.24 -12.80 -7.35
C PHE A 210 -0.23 -12.19 -8.76
N ARG A 211 0.16 -12.98 -9.76
CA ARG A 211 0.19 -12.55 -11.17
C ARG A 211 -1.17 -12.08 -11.68
N HIS A 212 -2.23 -12.83 -11.40
CA HIS A 212 -3.57 -12.50 -11.87
C HIS A 212 -4.09 -11.25 -11.19
N ILE A 213 -3.86 -11.10 -9.88
CA ILE A 213 -4.25 -9.91 -9.13
C ILE A 213 -3.55 -8.66 -9.67
N VAL A 214 -2.23 -8.71 -9.91
CA VAL A 214 -1.48 -7.59 -10.52
C VAL A 214 -2.04 -7.24 -11.90
N THR A 215 -2.39 -8.25 -12.70
CA THR A 215 -2.97 -8.02 -14.04
C THR A 215 -4.33 -7.33 -13.94
N ILE A 216 -5.22 -7.82 -13.07
CA ILE A 216 -6.54 -7.22 -12.84
C ILE A 216 -6.40 -5.79 -12.33
N HIS A 217 -5.49 -5.55 -11.39
CA HIS A 217 -5.22 -4.22 -10.84
C HIS A 217 -4.79 -3.25 -11.95
N ASN A 218 -3.83 -3.63 -12.79
CA ASN A 218 -3.34 -2.78 -13.87
C ASN A 218 -4.42 -2.51 -14.94
N VAL A 219 -5.22 -3.51 -15.31
CA VAL A 219 -6.32 -3.33 -16.28
C VAL A 219 -7.38 -2.38 -15.73
N LEU A 220 -7.80 -2.56 -14.48
CA LEU A 220 -8.77 -1.67 -13.84
C LEU A 220 -8.22 -0.26 -13.66
N ALA A 221 -6.94 -0.10 -13.34
CA ALA A 221 -6.28 1.20 -13.25
C ALA A 221 -6.29 1.91 -14.60
N ALA A 222 -6.01 1.20 -15.69
CA ALA A 222 -6.08 1.75 -17.05
C ALA A 222 -7.52 2.16 -17.43
N LEU A 223 -8.51 1.32 -17.13
CA LEU A 223 -9.92 1.64 -17.35
C LEU A 223 -10.36 2.88 -16.56
N LEU A 224 -9.96 2.97 -15.28
CA LEU A 224 -10.25 4.13 -14.44
C LEU A 224 -9.55 5.40 -14.97
N ALA A 225 -8.31 5.30 -15.45
CA ALA A 225 -7.58 6.42 -16.04
C ALA A 225 -8.26 6.93 -17.33
N ILE A 226 -8.73 6.03 -18.19
CA ILE A 226 -9.50 6.39 -19.39
C ILE A 226 -10.83 7.05 -18.98
N ASN A 227 -11.55 6.47 -18.01
CA ASN A 227 -12.80 7.05 -17.49
C ASN A 227 -12.59 8.46 -16.90
N ALA A 228 -11.49 8.66 -16.16
CA ALA A 228 -11.13 9.96 -15.62
C ALA A 228 -10.81 10.97 -16.74
N LEU A 229 -10.08 10.55 -17.78
CA LEU A 229 -9.78 11.41 -18.93
C LEU A 229 -11.06 11.85 -19.66
N VAL A 230 -11.97 10.90 -19.94
CA VAL A 230 -13.26 11.20 -20.55
C VAL A 230 -14.07 12.18 -19.68
N SER A 231 -14.07 11.98 -18.36
CA SER A 231 -14.75 12.86 -17.42
C SER A 231 -14.20 14.28 -17.42
N ILE A 232 -12.87 14.43 -17.42
CA ILE A 232 -12.22 15.75 -17.45
C ILE A 232 -12.62 16.47 -18.73
N LEU A 233 -12.57 15.78 -19.88
CA LEU A 233 -12.99 16.35 -21.16
C LEU A 233 -14.49 16.74 -21.14
N TRP A 234 -15.35 15.89 -20.60
CA TRP A 234 -16.77 16.19 -20.46
C TRP A 234 -17.02 17.44 -19.62
N HIS A 235 -16.42 17.54 -18.43
CA HIS A 235 -16.61 18.68 -17.52
C HIS A 235 -16.01 19.98 -18.07
N LEU A 236 -14.95 19.90 -18.87
CA LEU A 236 -14.40 21.04 -19.60
C LEU A 236 -15.35 21.53 -20.69
N ILE A 237 -16.03 20.62 -21.39
CA ILE A 237 -16.99 20.95 -22.47
C ILE A 237 -18.33 21.41 -21.89
N SER A 238 -18.84 20.77 -20.84
CA SER A 238 -20.15 21.09 -20.23
C SER A 238 -20.14 22.36 -19.37
N GLY A 239 -18.95 22.84 -18.96
CA GLY A 239 -18.79 24.00 -18.09
C GLY A 239 -19.17 23.73 -16.62
N GLU A 240 -19.53 22.49 -16.27
CA GLU A 240 -19.93 22.10 -14.91
C GLU A 240 -18.79 22.20 -13.89
N ILE A 241 -17.55 22.41 -14.34
CA ILE A 241 -16.39 22.64 -13.48
C ILE A 241 -16.59 23.81 -12.52
N GLN A 242 -17.43 24.80 -12.88
CA GLN A 242 -17.76 25.95 -12.04
C GLN A 242 -18.44 25.56 -10.72
N GLN A 243 -19.12 24.41 -10.66
CA GLN A 243 -19.80 23.93 -9.44
C GLN A 243 -18.82 23.52 -8.34
N TYR A 244 -17.60 23.14 -8.73
CA TYR A 244 -16.54 22.66 -7.83
C TYR A 244 -15.67 23.80 -7.27
N ILE A 245 -15.76 25.02 -7.83
CA ILE A 245 -14.95 26.16 -7.40
C ILE A 245 -15.58 26.78 -6.13
N PRO A 246 -14.85 26.82 -5.00
CA PRO A 246 -15.34 27.49 -3.80
C PRO A 246 -15.35 29.01 -4.00
N HIS A 247 -16.38 29.67 -3.48
CA HIS A 247 -16.42 31.14 -3.47
C HIS A 247 -15.49 31.64 -2.36
N PRO A 248 -14.53 32.53 -2.64
CA PRO A 248 -13.46 32.85 -1.70
C PRO A 248 -13.90 33.58 -0.43
N TYR A 249 -15.04 34.28 -0.45
CA TYR A 249 -15.52 35.07 0.68
C TYR A 249 -16.47 34.25 1.58
N GLY A 250 -16.17 34.16 2.89
CA GLY A 250 -17.01 33.50 3.90
C GLY A 250 -16.96 31.96 3.91
N PHE A 251 -16.14 31.33 3.07
CA PHE A 251 -16.08 29.87 2.93
C PHE A 251 -15.64 29.14 4.20
N ILE A 252 -14.69 29.71 4.94
CA ILE A 252 -14.18 29.12 6.19
C ILE A 252 -15.30 29.08 7.24
N ASP A 253 -16.05 30.18 7.39
CA ASP A 253 -17.17 30.25 8.33
C ASP A 253 -18.28 29.24 7.96
N GLN A 254 -18.56 29.10 6.67
CA GLN A 254 -19.50 28.12 6.15
C GLN A 254 -19.03 26.67 6.40
N ALA A 255 -17.74 26.39 6.21
CA ALA A 255 -17.14 25.09 6.50
C ALA A 255 -17.18 24.75 8.00
N ILE A 256 -16.89 25.72 8.88
CA ILE A 256 -17.00 25.57 10.33
C ILE A 256 -18.47 25.32 10.74
N THR A 257 -19.41 26.04 10.13
CA THR A 257 -20.85 25.86 10.37
C THR A 257 -21.29 24.44 9.99
N GLN A 258 -20.88 23.96 8.82
CA GLN A 258 -21.16 22.59 8.39
C GLN A 258 -20.50 21.54 9.32
N ALA A 259 -19.28 21.79 9.79
CA ALA A 259 -18.59 20.90 10.73
C ALA A 259 -19.32 20.82 12.08
N LYS A 260 -19.75 21.97 12.63
CA LYS A 260 -20.57 22.04 13.85
C LYS A 260 -21.89 21.28 13.68
N TYR A 261 -22.53 21.41 12.54
CA TYR A 261 -23.73 20.62 12.23
C TYR A 261 -23.44 19.11 12.31
N TYR A 262 -22.43 18.61 11.61
CA TYR A 262 -22.10 17.17 11.64
C TYR A 262 -21.69 16.64 13.03
N LEU A 263 -21.06 17.47 13.85
CA LEU A 263 -20.61 17.10 15.20
C LEU A 263 -21.73 17.20 16.25
N GLN A 264 -22.66 18.14 16.10
CA GLN A 264 -23.65 18.47 17.14
C GLN A 264 -25.07 18.62 16.59
N GLY A 265 -25.26 19.41 15.54
CA GLY A 265 -26.59 19.74 14.98
C GLY A 265 -27.37 18.52 14.50
N VAL A 266 -26.68 17.51 13.93
CA VAL A 266 -27.28 16.24 13.50
C VAL A 266 -27.95 15.49 14.65
N PHE A 267 -27.38 15.53 15.85
CA PHE A 267 -27.98 14.87 17.03
C PHE A 267 -29.17 15.66 17.59
N ARG A 268 -29.22 16.97 17.32
CA ARG A 268 -30.29 17.87 17.75
C ARG A 268 -31.44 17.98 16.75
N HIS A 269 -31.35 17.27 15.61
CA HIS A 269 -32.31 17.39 14.51
C HIS A 269 -32.48 18.85 14.05
N GLU A 270 -31.38 19.60 14.06
CA GLU A 270 -31.33 20.93 13.46
C GLU A 270 -31.47 20.78 11.93
N PRO A 271 -32.09 21.75 11.23
CA PRO A 271 -32.16 21.71 9.77
C PRO A 271 -30.75 21.81 9.17
N HIS A 272 -30.55 21.19 8.01
CA HIS A 272 -29.26 21.23 7.33
C HIS A 272 -28.89 22.69 6.97
N PRO A 273 -27.68 23.18 7.29
CA PRO A 273 -27.34 24.60 7.19
C PRO A 273 -27.24 25.12 5.75
N PHE A 274 -27.06 24.22 4.78
CA PHE A 274 -27.00 24.55 3.35
C PHE A 274 -27.96 23.65 2.59
N ASP A 275 -28.91 24.25 1.90
CA ASP A 275 -29.85 23.51 1.05
C ASP A 275 -29.15 23.05 -0.24
N LYS A 276 -29.38 21.80 -0.62
CA LYS A 276 -28.95 21.29 -1.92
C LYS A 276 -29.93 21.80 -2.97
N THR A 277 -29.41 22.33 -4.08
CA THR A 277 -30.20 22.59 -5.29
C THR A 277 -29.49 22.00 -6.50
N LYS A 278 -30.18 21.89 -7.63
CA LYS A 278 -29.58 21.41 -8.88
C LYS A 278 -28.35 22.23 -9.29
N GLU A 279 -28.35 23.56 -9.05
CA GLU A 279 -27.18 24.41 -9.31
C GLU A 279 -26.14 24.42 -8.17
N ARG A 280 -26.50 23.97 -6.96
CA ARG A 280 -25.64 23.91 -5.77
C ARG A 280 -25.72 22.54 -5.12
N LYS A 281 -25.15 21.53 -5.80
CA LYS A 281 -25.18 20.12 -5.37
C LYS A 281 -24.33 19.82 -4.12
N PHE A 282 -23.37 20.69 -3.80
CA PHE A 282 -22.34 20.40 -2.78
C PHE A 282 -22.28 21.44 -1.66
N ASN A 283 -22.20 20.94 -0.42
CA ASN A 283 -21.92 21.77 0.74
C ASN A 283 -20.42 22.17 0.80
N PRO A 284 -20.05 23.16 1.64
CA PRO A 284 -18.67 23.65 1.71
C PRO A 284 -17.63 22.57 2.02
N LEU A 285 -17.91 21.66 2.96
CA LEU A 285 -16.99 20.56 3.30
C LEU A 285 -16.84 19.58 2.13
N GLN A 286 -17.94 19.21 1.48
CA GLN A 286 -17.94 18.36 0.29
C GLN A 286 -17.15 19.00 -0.84
N LYS A 287 -17.22 20.32 -1.05
CA LYS A 287 -16.40 21.02 -2.04
C LYS A 287 -14.90 20.89 -1.74
N ILE A 288 -14.48 21.09 -0.48
CA ILE A 288 -13.08 20.86 -0.08
C ILE A 288 -12.69 19.42 -0.34
N THR A 289 -13.53 18.47 0.07
CA THR A 289 -13.23 17.06 -0.04
C THR A 289 -13.16 16.62 -1.50
N TYR A 290 -14.07 17.06 -2.37
CA TYR A 290 -14.02 16.73 -3.80
C TYR A 290 -12.88 17.43 -4.52
N LEU A 291 -12.53 18.67 -4.16
CA LEU A 291 -11.34 19.34 -4.69
C LEU A 291 -10.07 18.58 -4.30
N GLY A 292 -9.95 18.18 -3.04
CA GLY A 292 -8.84 17.34 -2.57
C GLY A 292 -8.83 15.96 -3.24
N LEU A 293 -9.99 15.31 -3.36
CA LEU A 293 -10.11 13.97 -3.94
C LEU A 293 -9.80 13.96 -5.44
N LEU A 294 -10.53 14.76 -6.23
CA LEU A 294 -10.44 14.77 -7.69
C LEU A 294 -9.25 15.61 -8.18
N GLY A 295 -8.86 16.65 -7.44
CA GLY A 295 -7.75 17.53 -7.83
C GLY A 295 -6.39 17.07 -7.33
N VAL A 296 -6.32 16.28 -6.24
CA VAL A 296 -5.04 15.87 -5.63
C VAL A 296 -4.95 14.36 -5.48
N LEU A 297 -5.83 13.73 -4.71
CA LEU A 297 -5.67 12.33 -4.30
C LEU A 297 -5.75 11.36 -5.49
N LEU A 298 -6.76 11.50 -6.35
CA LEU A 298 -6.97 10.65 -7.51
C LEU A 298 -5.88 10.84 -8.58
N PRO A 299 -5.49 12.07 -8.96
CA PRO A 299 -4.33 12.30 -9.81
C PRO A 299 -3.04 11.72 -9.24
N LEU A 300 -2.75 11.93 -7.95
CA LEU A 300 -1.53 11.40 -7.34
C LEU A 300 -1.52 9.87 -7.29
N GLN A 301 -2.64 9.21 -6.96
CA GLN A 301 -2.75 7.75 -7.04
C GLN A 301 -2.52 7.25 -8.47
N GLY A 302 -3.12 7.92 -9.46
CA GLY A 302 -2.96 7.59 -10.87
C GLY A 302 -1.53 7.77 -11.36
N ILE A 303 -0.88 8.90 -11.03
CA ILE A 303 0.51 9.19 -11.41
C ILE A 303 1.46 8.18 -10.78
N THR A 304 1.34 7.93 -9.47
CA THR A 304 2.22 6.96 -8.79
C THR A 304 2.05 5.55 -9.35
N GLY A 305 0.82 5.10 -9.59
CA GLY A 305 0.55 3.80 -10.21
C GLY A 305 1.09 3.69 -11.64
N MET A 306 0.88 4.74 -12.45
CA MET A 306 1.41 4.81 -13.81
C MET A 306 2.93 4.79 -13.84
N MET A 307 3.60 5.53 -12.95
CA MET A 307 5.06 5.54 -12.84
C MET A 307 5.59 4.16 -12.43
N MET A 308 4.96 3.51 -11.45
CA MET A 308 5.34 2.15 -11.04
C MET A 308 5.19 1.13 -12.18
N TRP A 309 4.14 1.26 -13.01
CA TRP A 309 3.97 0.45 -14.21
C TRP A 309 5.01 0.77 -15.28
N MET A 310 5.34 2.05 -15.49
CA MET A 310 6.35 2.48 -16.46
C MET A 310 7.76 2.02 -16.10
N VAL A 311 8.14 2.03 -14.82
CA VAL A 311 9.46 1.53 -14.36
C VAL A 311 9.68 0.07 -14.76
N GLN A 312 8.63 -0.76 -14.80
CA GLN A 312 8.72 -2.15 -15.25
C GLN A 312 8.96 -2.28 -16.77
N LYS A 313 8.60 -1.27 -17.56
CA LYS A 313 8.77 -1.25 -19.02
C LYS A 313 10.06 -0.55 -19.43
N ILE A 314 10.43 0.50 -18.71
CA ILE A 314 11.55 1.38 -19.02
C ILE A 314 12.30 1.62 -17.70
N PRO A 315 13.30 0.78 -17.36
CA PRO A 315 14.01 0.85 -16.09
C PRO A 315 14.68 2.21 -15.82
N SER A 316 15.05 2.96 -16.87
CA SER A 316 15.67 4.29 -16.74
C SER A 316 14.76 5.35 -16.08
N ILE A 317 13.44 5.15 -16.07
CA ILE A 317 12.47 6.05 -15.41
C ILE A 317 12.62 6.02 -13.88
N GLN A 318 13.20 4.96 -13.32
CA GLN A 318 13.38 4.82 -11.86
C GLN A 318 14.15 6.00 -11.24
N ALA A 319 15.00 6.69 -12.01
CA ALA A 319 15.80 7.82 -11.54
C ALA A 319 15.01 9.12 -11.32
N TRP A 320 13.78 9.26 -11.82
CA TRP A 320 13.08 10.56 -11.86
C TRP A 320 12.38 10.94 -10.55
N PHE A 321 11.85 9.95 -9.83
CA PHE A 321 10.97 10.19 -8.67
C PHE A 321 11.44 9.46 -7.39
N GLY A 322 12.76 9.24 -7.23
CA GLY A 322 13.29 8.47 -6.09
C GLY A 322 13.05 6.96 -6.18
N GLY A 323 12.55 6.48 -7.32
CA GLY A 323 12.34 5.07 -7.63
C GLY A 323 11.19 4.42 -6.87
N LEU A 324 11.13 3.08 -6.96
CA LEU A 324 10.12 2.27 -6.26
C LEU A 324 10.10 2.45 -4.74
N PRO A 325 11.25 2.66 -4.03
CA PRO A 325 11.24 2.93 -2.59
C PRO A 325 10.46 4.17 -2.16
N PHE A 326 10.24 5.14 -3.05
CA PHE A 326 9.39 6.31 -2.78
C PHE A 326 7.98 6.14 -3.35
N LEU A 327 7.86 5.67 -4.59
CA LEU A 327 6.58 5.56 -5.28
C LEU A 327 5.63 4.57 -4.60
N ALA A 328 6.11 3.41 -4.18
CA ALA A 328 5.25 2.37 -3.61
C ALA A 328 4.70 2.73 -2.21
N PRO A 329 5.49 3.28 -1.27
CA PRO A 329 4.94 3.76 0.00
C PRO A 329 3.96 4.91 -0.18
N MET A 330 4.23 5.84 -1.11
CA MET A 330 3.31 6.93 -1.43
C MET A 330 1.99 6.36 -1.99
N HIS A 331 2.05 5.48 -3.00
CA HIS A 331 0.86 4.82 -3.56
C HIS A 331 0.01 4.10 -2.51
N THR A 332 0.66 3.47 -1.54
CA THR A 332 0.01 2.79 -0.41
C THR A 332 -0.64 3.77 0.56
N LEU A 333 0.03 4.89 0.86
CA LEU A 333 -0.52 5.95 1.70
C LEU A 333 -1.79 6.53 1.09
N MET A 334 -1.78 6.88 -0.20
CA MET A 334 -2.99 7.38 -0.86
C MET A 334 -4.10 6.32 -0.91
N ALA A 335 -3.78 5.03 -1.07
CA ALA A 335 -4.77 3.95 -1.01
C ALA A 335 -5.47 3.88 0.35
N TRP A 336 -4.73 4.03 1.46
CA TRP A 336 -5.31 4.13 2.80
C TRP A 336 -6.22 5.36 2.97
N LEU A 337 -5.81 6.51 2.43
CA LEU A 337 -6.63 7.72 2.44
C LEU A 337 -7.92 7.53 1.62
N PHE A 338 -7.84 6.86 0.47
CA PHE A 338 -9.01 6.52 -0.34
C PHE A 338 -9.97 5.58 0.38
N ALA A 339 -9.46 4.52 1.00
CA ALA A 339 -10.27 3.59 1.78
C ALA A 339 -11.00 4.31 2.93
N THR A 340 -10.29 5.18 3.64
CA THR A 340 -10.85 6.02 4.72
C THR A 340 -11.92 6.97 4.19
N PHE A 341 -11.62 7.65 3.07
CA PHE A 341 -12.57 8.57 2.43
C PHE A 341 -13.87 7.86 2.04
N ILE A 342 -13.81 6.65 1.46
CA ILE A 342 -15.02 5.89 1.08
C ILE A 342 -15.92 5.65 2.29
N VAL A 343 -15.35 5.22 3.43
CA VAL A 343 -16.12 4.99 4.66
C VAL A 343 -16.80 6.28 5.12
N GLY A 344 -16.05 7.38 5.20
CA GLY A 344 -16.59 8.67 5.59
C GLY A 344 -17.64 9.20 4.60
N HIS A 345 -17.40 9.04 3.31
CA HIS A 345 -18.29 9.48 2.24
C HIS A 345 -19.63 8.75 2.30
N VAL A 346 -19.61 7.42 2.33
CA VAL A 346 -20.83 6.60 2.46
C VAL A 346 -21.56 6.92 3.76
N TYR A 347 -20.83 7.24 4.83
CA TYR A 347 -21.48 7.66 6.07
C TYR A 347 -22.21 9.00 5.91
N LEU A 348 -21.55 10.02 5.34
CA LEU A 348 -22.12 11.35 5.18
C LEU A 348 -23.35 11.36 4.27
N THR A 349 -23.46 10.45 3.29
CA THR A 349 -24.69 10.33 2.48
C THR A 349 -25.90 9.92 3.32
N THR A 350 -25.71 9.23 4.45
CA THR A 350 -26.79 8.85 5.39
C THR A 350 -27.25 9.98 6.33
N ILE A 351 -26.61 11.14 6.24
CA ILE A 351 -26.89 12.33 7.06
C ILE A 351 -27.38 13.49 6.18
N ALA A 352 -27.24 13.37 4.87
CA ALA A 352 -27.40 14.49 3.94
C ALA A 352 -28.86 14.77 3.56
N GLY A 353 -29.79 13.84 3.80
CA GLY A 353 -31.21 13.97 3.48
C GLY A 353 -32.13 13.77 4.70
N PRO A 354 -33.43 14.05 4.54
CA PRO A 354 -34.47 13.79 5.55
C PRO A 354 -34.44 12.34 6.06
N GLU A 355 -34.30 11.38 5.14
CA GLU A 355 -34.08 9.98 5.44
C GLU A 355 -32.65 9.54 5.14
N PRO A 356 -32.12 8.52 5.86
CA PRO A 356 -30.74 8.05 5.68
C PRO A 356 -30.41 7.47 4.31
N LEU A 357 -31.41 7.19 3.47
CA LEU A 357 -31.19 6.56 2.15
C LEU A 357 -31.44 7.51 0.99
N ASP A 358 -31.93 8.73 1.21
CA ASP A 358 -32.36 9.64 0.13
C ASP A 358 -31.23 9.96 -0.84
N SER A 359 -30.05 10.32 -0.32
CA SER A 359 -28.90 10.62 -1.18
C SER A 359 -28.37 9.38 -1.91
N ILE A 360 -28.50 8.17 -1.33
CA ILE A 360 -28.13 6.92 -2.00
C ILE A 360 -29.14 6.60 -3.10
N GLN A 361 -30.44 6.74 -2.81
CA GLN A 361 -31.53 6.57 -3.76
C GLN A 361 -31.39 7.55 -4.93
N ALA A 362 -31.02 8.80 -4.68
CA ALA A 362 -30.74 9.79 -5.72
C ALA A 362 -29.60 9.34 -6.64
N MET A 363 -28.58 8.69 -6.08
CA MET A 363 -27.45 8.16 -6.85
C MET A 363 -27.80 6.93 -7.70
N VAL A 364 -28.91 6.24 -7.40
CA VAL A 364 -29.42 5.11 -8.19
C VAL A 364 -30.47 5.58 -9.20
N THR A 365 -31.47 6.31 -8.73
CA THR A 365 -32.68 6.68 -9.49
C THR A 365 -32.58 8.04 -10.18
N GLY A 366 -31.74 8.94 -9.67
CA GLY A 366 -31.67 10.35 -10.09
C GLY A 366 -32.56 11.30 -9.27
N TRP A 367 -33.47 10.76 -8.46
CA TRP A 367 -34.45 11.53 -7.69
C TRP A 367 -34.10 11.53 -6.20
N GLU A 368 -34.03 12.71 -5.59
CA GLU A 368 -33.83 12.90 -4.15
C GLU A 368 -35.09 13.51 -3.54
N ASP A 369 -35.56 12.93 -2.43
CA ASP A 369 -36.64 13.51 -1.64
C ASP A 369 -36.05 14.62 -0.75
N MET A 370 -36.47 15.86 -1.00
CA MET A 370 -35.98 17.03 -0.26
C MET A 370 -37.09 17.67 0.56
N GLU A 371 -36.75 18.29 1.69
CA GLU A 371 -37.73 19.00 2.52
C GLU A 371 -38.46 20.07 1.68
N ALA A 372 -39.80 20.00 1.69
CA ALA A 372 -40.66 20.96 1.04
C ALA A 372 -40.61 22.29 1.82
N LYS A 373 -39.73 23.19 1.42
CA LYS A 373 -39.78 24.57 1.90
C LYS A 373 -40.81 25.35 1.09
N GLU A 374 -41.65 26.14 1.78
CA GLU A 374 -42.48 27.17 1.15
C GLU A 374 -41.54 28.13 0.39
N GLN A 375 -41.87 28.38 -0.88
CA GLN A 375 -41.12 29.26 -1.77
C GLN A 375 -41.23 30.73 -1.36
#